data_AF-A0A350T770-F1
#
_entry.id   AF-A0A350T770-F1
#
_cell.length_a   1.000
_cell.length_b   1.000
_cell.length_c   1.000
_cell.angle_alpha   90.00
_cell.angle_beta   90.00
_cell.angle_gamma   90.00
#
_symmetry.space_group_name_H-M   'P 1'
#
loop_
_entity.id
_entity.type
_entity.pdbx_description
1 polymer ?
#
loop_
_entity_poly.entity_id
_entity_poly.type
_entity_poly.pdbx_seq_one_letter_code
_entity_poly.pdbx_strand_id
1 'polypeptide(L)' 'DRHYIDSSPLTWVKNVNTPLLIVHSENDLRCPIGQAEELFTALRKLGKTTEFVRFPNE' A
#
# COMPACT_ATOMS: atom_id res chain seq x y z
N ASP A 1 -23.64 -1.69 4.48
CA ASP A 1 -23.02 -2.16 3.23
C ASP A 1 -21.51 -2.23 3.43
N ARG A 2 -20.86 -3.34 3.08
CA ARG A 2 -19.41 -3.60 3.35
C ARG A 2 -18.53 -3.40 2.13
N HIS A 3 -19.10 -2.96 1.02
CA HIS A 3 -18.42 -2.82 -0.28
C HIS A 3 -16.99 -2.27 -0.21
N TYR A 4 -16.78 -1.10 0.42
CA TYR A 4 -15.45 -0.48 0.54
C TYR A 4 -14.44 -1.30 1.35
N ILE A 5 -14.89 -1.99 2.40
CA ILE A 5 -14.00 -2.80 3.24
C ILE A 5 -13.53 -4.02 2.45
N ASP A 6 -14.45 -4.69 1.77
CA ASP A 6 -14.15 -5.93 1.08
C ASP A 6 -13.32 -5.68 -0.19
N SER A 7 -13.41 -4.48 -0.78
CA SER A 7 -12.58 -4.02 -1.92
C SER A 7 -11.23 -3.42 -1.54
N SER A 8 -10.95 -3.15 -0.25
CA SER A 8 -9.66 -2.61 0.18
C SER A 8 -8.58 -3.71 0.18
N PRO A 9 -7.43 -3.50 -0.49
CA PRO A 9 -6.30 -4.45 -0.43
C PRO A 9 -5.77 -4.64 0.99
N LEU A 10 -5.87 -3.60 1.84
CA LEU A 10 -5.41 -3.65 3.23
C LEU A 10 -6.18 -4.68 4.06
N THR A 11 -7.47 -4.90 3.76
CA THR A 11 -8.31 -5.93 4.39
C THR A 11 -7.71 -7.33 4.23
N TRP A 12 -7.08 -7.58 3.08
CA TRP A 12 -6.57 -8.89 2.68
C TRP A 12 -5.04 -8.99 2.69
N VAL A 13 -4.35 -8.03 3.31
CA VAL A 13 -2.88 -7.90 3.29
C VAL A 13 -2.14 -9.17 3.73
N LYS A 14 -2.74 -9.99 4.60
CA LYS A 14 -2.18 -11.29 5.04
C LYS A 14 -2.01 -12.29 3.90
N ASN A 15 -2.84 -12.19 2.86
CA ASN A 15 -2.87 -13.09 1.71
C ASN A 15 -1.81 -12.75 0.65
N VAL A 16 -1.12 -11.61 0.77
CA VAL A 16 -0.03 -11.24 -0.13
C VAL A 16 1.16 -12.18 0.10
N ASN A 17 1.55 -12.93 -0.94
CA ASN A 17 2.69 -13.86 -0.87
C ASN A 17 3.77 -13.55 -1.92
N THR A 18 3.39 -12.89 -3.01
CA THR A 18 4.33 -12.42 -4.02
C THR A 18 5.09 -11.19 -3.49
N PRO A 19 6.42 -11.11 -3.68
CA PRO A 19 7.17 -9.88 -3.42
C PRO A 19 6.52 -8.68 -4.14
N LEU A 20 6.35 -7.56 -3.42
CA LEU A 20 5.63 -6.39 -3.91
C LEU A 20 6.50 -5.13 -3.94
N LEU A 21 6.55 -4.48 -5.10
CA LEU A 21 7.06 -3.12 -5.25
C LEU A 21 5.89 -2.13 -5.24
N ILE A 22 5.91 -1.16 -4.34
CA ILE A 22 4.96 -0.04 -4.28
C ILE A 22 5.66 1.20 -4.84
N VAL A 23 4.95 1.97 -5.67
CA VAL A 23 5.48 3.17 -6.33
C VAL A 23 4.45 4.29 -6.21
N HIS A 24 4.84 5.46 -5.67
CA HIS A 24 3.90 6.56 -5.46
C HIS A 24 4.59 7.94 -5.48
N SER A 25 4.02 8.93 -6.16
CA SER A 25 4.36 10.35 -5.98
C SER A 25 3.94 10.87 -4.60
N GLU A 26 4.80 11.63 -3.94
CA GLU A 26 4.46 12.25 -2.65
C GLU A 26 3.40 13.34 -2.77
N ASN A 27 3.27 13.95 -3.96
CA ASN A 27 2.36 15.07 -4.22
C ASN A 27 1.13 14.67 -5.04
N ASP A 28 0.76 13.38 -5.09
CA ASP A 28 -0.48 12.96 -5.74
C ASP A 28 -1.71 13.44 -4.95
N LEU A 29 -2.30 14.55 -5.42
CA LEU A 29 -3.49 15.16 -4.81
C LEU A 29 -4.78 14.36 -5.06
N ARG A 30 -4.77 13.38 -5.96
CA ARG A 30 -5.94 12.53 -6.27
C ARG A 30 -5.92 11.25 -5.43
N CYS A 31 -4.74 10.68 -5.23
CA CYS A 31 -4.52 9.49 -4.43
C CYS A 31 -3.46 9.80 -3.35
N PRO A 32 -3.86 10.22 -2.14
CA PRO A 32 -2.91 10.56 -1.09
C PRO A 32 -1.99 9.40 -0.74
N ILE A 33 -0.69 9.68 -0.61
CA ILE A 33 0.36 8.68 -0.36
C ILE A 33 0.17 7.86 0.93
N GLY A 34 -0.60 8.37 1.90
CA GLY A 34 -0.87 7.68 3.16
C GLY A 34 -1.43 6.27 2.99
N GLN A 35 -2.23 6.02 1.94
CA GLN A 35 -2.75 4.66 1.67
C GLN A 35 -1.64 3.68 1.26
N ALA A 36 -0.64 4.13 0.50
CA ALA A 36 0.53 3.32 0.18
C ALA A 36 1.41 3.08 1.42
N GLU A 37 1.57 4.09 2.28
CA GLU A 37 2.30 3.98 3.55
C GLU A 37 1.66 2.98 4.51
N GLU A 38 0.32 2.98 4.62
CA GLU A 38 -0.45 2.01 5.41
C GLU A 38 -0.23 0.57 4.92
N LEU A 39 -0.35 0.35 3.60
CA LEU A 39 -0.13 -0.97 3.00
C LEU A 39 1.30 -1.45 3.17
N PHE A 40 2.30 -0.60 2.89
CA PHE A 40 3.71 -0.91 3.09
C PHE A 40 3.98 -1.29 4.55
N THR A 41 3.51 -0.49 5.49
CA THR A 41 3.69 -0.74 6.92
C THR A 41 3.06 -2.06 7.35
N ALA A 42 1.86 -2.37 6.87
CA ALA A 42 1.18 -3.63 7.18
C ALA A 42 1.93 -4.85 6.62
N LEU A 43 2.40 -4.78 5.37
CA LEU A 43 3.21 -5.82 4.74
C LEU A 43 4.51 -6.05 5.51
N ARG A 44 5.23 -4.98 5.87
CA ARG A 44 6.46 -5.08 6.67
C ARG A 44 6.22 -5.68 8.05
N LYS A 45 5.14 -5.30 8.74
CA LYS A 45 4.76 -5.88 10.04
C LYS A 45 4.47 -7.38 9.96
N LEU A 46 3.97 -7.86 8.83
CA LEU A 46 3.68 -9.27 8.57
C LEU A 46 4.91 -10.03 8.01
N GLY A 47 6.08 -9.40 7.93
CA GLY A 47 7.30 -10.02 7.41
C GLY A 47 7.26 -10.31 5.91
N LYS A 48 6.38 -9.65 5.15
CA LYS A 48 6.27 -9.85 3.70
C LYS A 48 7.40 -9.10 2.98
N THR A 49 7.90 -9.69 1.90
CA THR A 49 8.91 -9.04 1.03
C THR A 49 8.26 -7.90 0.28
N THR A 50 8.62 -6.66 0.63
CA THR A 50 8.11 -5.47 -0.04
C THR A 50 9.10 -4.31 -0.03
N GLU A 51 9.08 -3.53 -1.11
CA GLU A 51 9.81 -2.28 -1.29
C GLU A 51 8.84 -1.15 -1.61
N PHE A 52 9.20 0.08 -1.24
CA PHE A 52 8.40 1.28 -1.51
C PHE A 52 9.29 2.40 -2.05
N VAL A 53 9.04 2.78 -3.31
CA VAL A 53 9.72 3.87 -4.01
C VAL A 53 8.81 5.09 -4.02
N ARG A 54 9.35 6.23 -3.55
CA ARG A 54 8.66 7.50 -3.42
C ARG A 54 9.26 8.54 -4.36
N PHE A 55 8.40 9.29 -5.05
CA PHE A 55 8.83 10.39 -5.92
C PHE A 55 8.43 11.74 -5.30
N PRO A 56 9.36 12.46 -4.64
CA PRO A 56 9.05 13.70 -3.92
C PRO A 56 8.74 14.90 -4.82
N ASN A 57 9.11 14.85 -6.10
CA ASN A 57 9.05 16.01 -7.02
C ASN A 57 8.21 15.72 -8.28
N GLU A 58 7.33 14.73 -8.23
CA GLU A 58 6.40 14.37 -9.33
C GLU A 58 5.00 14.93 -9.09
#